data_AF-A0A543CQA4-F1
#
_entry.id   AF-A0A543CQA4-F1
#
_cell.length_a   1.000
_cell.length_b   1.000
_cell.length_c   1.000
_cell.angle_alpha   90.00
_cell.angle_beta   90.00
_cell.angle_gamma   90.00
#
_symmetry.space_group_name_H-M   'P 1'
#
loop_
_entity.id
_entity.type
_entity.pdbx_description
1 polymer ?
#
loop_
_entity_poly.entity_id
_entity_poly.type
_entity_poly.pdbx_seq_one_letter_code
_entity_poly.pdbx_strand_id
1 'polypeptide(L)'
;MRDTLKSVKDFYGANPLHLLALIGCFALAGYAASRTLANPAWPVMLAWFAGAVIGHDLVVFPLYALADRSLTRALPKLWPRRGAAAPPLVPAVNHIRVPALGAGLLFLLFFPGIIRQGRQTYMAATGHSQQPYLGRWLVLVAAMFAVSAVVYAVRIGRARYRAVTRERVTPTTRPHAPKSARPAPATRARGWYAVAAWALLIAGVFTWGYVLRRSGHSPEDALPPLHATARLLTWQLLPAVGAALLIIVVAPVLTRRLRWTLLVPVGWVAAAGWASALAVSEGTAGLVGPITTPGEYFGGLAAMGDHPLRWLATFTEKAQQYPIHVKGHPPGPMLILWGLDAVGLHGPGWAAALIIAVGSSASVAIAITVRTLAGEELARRTLPFLVLTPMALWIATTMDALFLGVGAWATALLALAATAPDHRRGKGLARAVAAGSLFGVLPYLSYGLLPLFAVPLAVLIVARPRWRVVAAALAAMLVVPAAFTLAGFWWPDGVAATHQAYLTTGGSSRRPYLFFLIGDFAVLGLLTGPAVAYSVPALAGALRRGIGRALPETERAHAVIALLAAAALAGTIALDLAGLTRGEVERIWVPYAAWLTVATALRPAPGRRWLAAQAVTAIVVQAVVHSPW
;
A
#
# COMPACT_ATOMS: atom_id res chain seq x y z
N MET A 1 5.03 28.36 18.99
CA MET A 1 5.23 27.30 17.96
C MET A 1 5.69 27.87 16.61
N ARG A 2 5.03 28.89 16.04
CA ARG A 2 5.58 29.58 14.84
C ARG A 2 6.91 30.27 15.13
N ASP A 3 7.03 30.92 16.29
CA ASP A 3 8.26 31.62 16.68
C ASP A 3 9.40 30.64 16.98
N THR A 4 9.07 29.48 17.56
CA THR A 4 10.00 28.38 17.81
C THR A 4 10.50 27.75 16.50
N LEU A 5 9.61 27.49 15.54
CA LEU A 5 9.97 26.95 14.21
C LEU A 5 10.77 27.96 13.38
N LYS A 6 10.50 29.26 13.56
CA LYS A 6 11.24 30.35 12.91
C LYS A 6 12.65 30.47 13.50
N SER A 7 12.77 30.48 14.82
CA SER A 7 14.06 30.48 15.52
C SER A 7 14.94 29.28 15.18
N VAL A 8 14.37 28.06 15.08
CA VAL A 8 15.12 26.87 14.64
C VAL A 8 15.56 26.98 13.18
N LYS A 9 14.71 27.51 12.30
CA LYS A 9 15.06 27.72 10.89
C LYS A 9 16.16 28.78 10.73
N ASP A 10 16.10 29.84 11.52
CA ASP A 10 17.06 30.95 11.49
C ASP A 10 18.43 30.51 12.06
N PHE A 11 18.46 29.57 13.02
CA PHE A 11 19.70 28.98 13.53
C PHE A 11 20.27 27.86 12.65
N TYR A 12 19.44 26.93 12.17
CA TYR A 12 19.86 25.76 11.39
C TYR A 12 20.03 26.05 9.89
N GLY A 13 19.48 27.16 9.39
CA GLY A 13 19.53 27.55 7.97
C GLY A 13 18.58 26.78 7.05
N ALA A 14 17.89 25.75 7.54
CA ALA A 14 16.96 24.94 6.77
C ALA A 14 15.69 24.57 7.56
N ASN A 15 14.73 23.93 6.89
CA ASN A 15 13.50 23.48 7.54
C ASN A 15 13.82 22.45 8.65
N PRO A 16 13.22 22.53 9.85
CA PRO A 16 13.42 21.54 10.92
C PRO A 16 13.15 20.08 10.50
N LEU A 17 12.30 19.84 9.50
CA LEU A 17 12.11 18.50 8.92
C LEU A 17 13.38 17.96 8.23
N HIS A 18 14.21 18.84 7.68
CA HIS A 18 15.51 18.49 7.13
C HIS A 18 16.45 18.02 8.24
N LEU A 19 16.48 18.71 9.38
CA LEU A 19 17.27 18.28 10.55
C LEU A 19 16.82 16.90 11.06
N LEU A 20 15.51 16.70 11.22
CA LEU A 20 14.96 15.40 11.62
C LEU A 20 15.30 14.29 10.63
N ALA A 21 15.22 14.56 9.33
CA ALA A 21 15.61 13.61 8.30
C ALA A 21 17.11 13.28 8.38
N LEU A 22 17.96 14.28 8.61
CA LEU A 22 19.41 14.10 8.74
C LEU A 22 19.77 13.26 9.97
N ILE A 23 19.14 13.55 11.12
CA ILE A 23 19.29 12.77 12.35
C ILE A 23 18.84 11.33 12.11
N GLY A 24 17.71 11.12 11.42
CA GLY A 24 17.24 9.79 11.05
C GLY A 24 18.23 9.05 10.17
N CYS A 25 18.83 9.72 9.17
CA CYS A 25 19.86 9.13 8.31
C CYS A 25 21.11 8.75 9.11
N PHE A 26 21.59 9.62 10.01
CA PHE A 26 22.74 9.34 10.85
C PHE A 26 22.48 8.24 11.87
N ALA A 27 21.28 8.18 12.45
CA ALA A 27 20.88 7.11 13.35
C ALA A 27 20.85 5.75 12.62
N LEU A 28 20.28 5.72 11.41
CA LEU A 28 20.28 4.52 10.57
C LEU A 28 21.70 4.09 10.17
N ALA A 29 22.53 5.03 9.74
CA ALA A 29 23.93 4.77 9.39
C ALA A 29 24.74 4.29 10.62
N GLY A 30 24.53 4.91 11.78
CA GLY A 30 25.16 4.51 13.04
C GLY A 30 24.74 3.13 13.50
N TYR A 31 23.45 2.78 13.34
CA TYR A 31 22.97 1.42 13.58
C TYR A 31 23.62 0.41 12.63
N ALA A 32 23.69 0.70 11.33
CA ALA A 32 24.36 -0.18 10.38
C ALA A 32 25.86 -0.35 10.72
N ALA A 33 26.54 0.73 11.09
CA ALA A 33 27.93 0.70 11.51
C ALA A 33 28.13 -0.13 12.79
N SER A 34 27.25 -0.01 13.79
CA SER A 34 27.36 -0.79 15.03
C SER A 34 27.20 -2.30 14.80
N ARG A 35 26.31 -2.70 13.88
CA ARG A 35 26.18 -4.10 13.46
C ARG A 35 27.41 -4.60 12.70
N THR A 36 28.06 -3.71 11.96
CA THR A 36 29.26 -4.04 11.16
C THR A 36 30.52 -4.15 12.02
N LEU A 37 30.66 -3.30 13.05
CA LEU A 37 31.79 -3.35 13.99
C LEU A 37 31.81 -4.63 14.83
N ALA A 38 30.66 -5.28 15.01
CA ALA A 38 30.59 -6.59 15.65
C ALA A 38 31.16 -7.74 14.78
N ASN A 39 31.47 -7.48 13.50
CA ASN A 39 32.05 -8.46 12.58
C ASN A 39 33.59 -8.38 12.60
N PRO A 40 34.33 -9.50 12.78
CA PRO A 40 35.79 -9.51 12.77
C PRO A 40 36.44 -8.89 11.51
N ALA A 41 35.74 -8.89 10.38
CA ALA A 41 36.22 -8.33 9.12
C ALA A 41 36.00 -6.81 8.96
N TRP A 42 35.55 -6.10 10.01
CA TRP A 42 35.29 -4.66 9.94
C TRP A 42 36.48 -3.81 9.43
N PRO A 43 37.78 -4.11 9.72
CA PRO A 43 38.88 -3.29 9.19
C PRO A 43 39.00 -3.39 7.68
N VAL A 44 38.75 -4.59 7.13
CA VAL A 44 38.78 -4.86 5.69
C VAL A 44 37.61 -4.16 5.01
N MET A 45 36.41 -4.20 5.61
CA MET A 45 35.24 -3.48 5.11
C MET A 45 35.47 -1.97 5.11
N LEU A 46 36.08 -1.43 6.16
CA LEU A 46 36.43 -0.01 6.26
C LEU A 46 37.44 0.40 5.20
N ALA A 47 38.48 -0.43 4.97
CA ALA A 47 39.46 -0.20 3.91
C ALA A 47 38.83 -0.20 2.51
N TRP A 48 37.91 -1.13 2.24
CA TRP A 48 37.12 -1.15 1.00
C TRP A 48 36.24 0.09 0.87
N PHE A 49 35.62 0.55 1.95
CA PHE A 49 34.77 1.74 1.94
C PHE A 49 35.60 3.00 1.66
N ALA A 50 36.74 3.16 2.32
CA ALA A 50 37.67 4.27 2.06
C ALA A 50 38.21 4.22 0.61
N GLY A 51 38.61 3.03 0.14
CA GLY A 51 39.04 2.83 -1.24
C GLY A 51 37.95 3.15 -2.27
N ALA A 52 36.69 2.80 -1.97
CA ALA A 52 35.55 3.11 -2.82
C ALA A 52 35.25 4.61 -2.86
N VAL A 53 35.34 5.33 -1.73
CA VAL A 53 35.18 6.80 -1.69
C VAL A 53 36.27 7.48 -2.51
N ILE A 54 37.54 7.11 -2.29
CA ILE A 54 38.69 7.67 -3.01
C ILE A 54 38.57 7.37 -4.52
N GLY A 55 38.31 6.11 -4.88
CA GLY A 55 38.16 5.70 -6.27
C GLY A 55 36.95 6.37 -6.94
N HIS A 56 35.84 6.51 -6.21
CA HIS A 56 34.67 7.22 -6.72
C HIS A 56 34.99 8.70 -6.97
N ASP A 57 35.50 9.42 -5.97
CA ASP A 57 35.66 10.88 -6.04
C ASP A 57 36.82 11.32 -6.94
N LEU A 58 37.90 10.53 -7.01
CA LEU A 58 39.08 10.85 -7.84
C LEU A 58 39.04 10.27 -9.24
N VAL A 59 38.31 9.16 -9.48
CA VAL A 59 38.32 8.47 -10.77
C VAL A 59 36.95 8.47 -11.41
N VAL A 60 35.95 7.87 -10.74
CA VAL A 60 34.61 7.69 -11.33
C VAL A 60 33.94 9.05 -11.57
N PHE A 61 34.01 9.96 -10.61
CA PHE A 61 33.41 11.28 -10.65
C PHE A 61 33.95 12.15 -11.79
N PRO A 62 35.28 12.35 -11.93
CA PRO A 62 35.83 13.08 -13.06
C PRO A 62 35.52 12.44 -14.41
N LEU A 63 35.52 11.10 -14.50
CA LEU A 63 35.25 10.39 -15.75
C LEU A 63 33.82 10.59 -16.23
N TYR A 64 32.80 10.42 -15.37
CA TYR A 64 31.43 10.64 -15.82
C TYR A 64 31.12 12.13 -16.01
N ALA A 65 31.76 13.04 -15.25
CA ALA A 65 31.63 14.48 -15.46
C ALA A 65 32.22 14.90 -16.82
N LEU A 66 33.36 14.32 -17.21
CA LEU A 66 33.99 14.52 -18.51
C LEU A 66 33.12 13.93 -19.64
N ALA A 67 32.56 12.73 -19.43
CA ALA A 67 31.64 12.10 -20.36
C ALA A 67 30.36 12.93 -20.55
N ASP A 68 29.76 13.45 -19.48
CA ASP A 68 28.57 14.30 -19.51
C ASP A 68 28.84 15.63 -20.23
N ARG A 69 30.01 16.24 -19.96
CA ARG A 69 30.47 17.47 -20.63
C ARG A 69 30.74 17.23 -22.12
N SER A 70 31.31 16.08 -22.48
CA SER A 70 31.56 15.68 -23.87
C SER A 70 30.26 15.41 -24.62
N LEU A 71 29.33 14.66 -24.01
CA LEU A 71 28.01 14.36 -24.55
C LEU A 71 27.21 15.65 -24.80
N THR A 72 27.21 16.57 -23.83
CA THR A 72 26.49 17.86 -23.94
C THR A 72 27.10 18.80 -25.00
N ARG A 73 28.41 18.72 -25.24
CA ARG A 73 29.13 19.55 -26.23
C ARG A 73 29.15 18.95 -27.64
N ALA A 74 29.15 17.63 -27.77
CA ALA A 74 29.27 16.93 -29.05
C ALA A 74 27.92 16.64 -29.71
N LEU A 75 26.87 16.31 -28.94
CA LEU A 75 25.52 16.06 -29.48
C LEU A 75 24.98 17.19 -30.38
N PRO A 76 25.15 18.49 -30.04
CA PRO A 76 24.73 19.58 -30.91
C PRO A 76 25.55 19.70 -32.21
N LYS A 77 26.80 19.24 -32.21
CA LYS A 77 27.73 19.33 -33.36
C LYS A 77 27.52 18.17 -34.35
N LEU A 78 27.22 16.98 -33.85
CA LEU A 78 26.98 15.77 -34.66
C LEU A 78 25.62 15.77 -35.35
N TRP A 79 24.67 16.61 -34.91
CA TRP A 79 23.35 16.76 -35.54
C TRP A 79 23.07 18.23 -35.89
N PRO A 80 23.74 18.79 -36.93
CA PRO A 80 23.61 20.20 -37.29
C PRO A 80 22.16 20.56 -37.65
N ARG A 81 21.64 21.63 -37.05
CA ARG A 81 20.30 22.15 -37.36
C ARG A 81 20.37 23.16 -38.50
N ARG A 82 19.51 23.00 -39.51
CA ARG A 82 19.08 24.12 -40.38
C ARG A 82 18.11 25.00 -39.58
N GLY A 83 18.52 26.23 -39.26
CA GLY A 83 17.70 27.23 -38.55
C GLY A 83 18.10 27.37 -37.07
N ALA A 84 19.06 28.24 -36.78
CA ALA A 84 19.59 28.49 -35.44
C ALA A 84 18.76 29.56 -34.69
N ALA A 85 18.19 29.17 -33.53
CA ALA A 85 17.92 30.03 -32.36
C ALA A 85 17.10 29.32 -31.26
N ALA A 86 16.30 28.28 -31.57
CA ALA A 86 15.38 27.69 -30.60
C ALA A 86 15.96 26.46 -29.84
N PRO A 87 15.81 26.38 -28.50
CA PRO A 87 16.20 25.19 -27.74
C PRO A 87 15.40 23.96 -28.17
N PRO A 88 15.96 22.73 -28.04
CA PRO A 88 15.25 21.50 -28.41
C PRO A 88 13.95 21.32 -27.63
N LEU A 89 12.87 20.93 -28.31
CA LEU A 89 11.58 20.57 -27.69
C LEU A 89 11.72 19.48 -26.61
N VAL A 90 12.66 18.55 -26.80
CA VAL A 90 13.03 17.52 -25.82
C VAL A 90 14.54 17.26 -25.90
N PRO A 91 15.33 17.50 -24.83
CA PRO A 91 16.76 17.20 -24.82
C PRO A 91 17.03 15.69 -24.91
N ALA A 92 17.88 15.28 -25.87
CA ALA A 92 18.27 13.87 -26.05
C ALA A 92 19.26 13.36 -24.98
N VAL A 93 20.00 14.28 -24.34
CA VAL A 93 21.10 13.97 -23.41
C VAL A 93 20.66 13.00 -22.31
N ASN A 94 19.52 13.24 -21.67
CA ASN A 94 19.04 12.37 -20.59
C ASN A 94 18.57 10.98 -21.08
N HIS A 95 18.17 10.87 -22.35
CA HIS A 95 17.75 9.61 -22.95
C HIS A 95 18.95 8.72 -23.35
N ILE A 96 20.16 9.27 -23.36
CA ILE A 96 21.40 8.50 -23.52
C ILE A 96 22.07 8.29 -22.16
N ARG A 97 22.09 9.33 -21.32
CA ARG A 97 22.74 9.31 -20.00
C ARG A 97 22.16 8.26 -19.06
N VAL A 98 20.84 8.20 -18.91
CA VAL A 98 20.18 7.27 -17.98
C VAL A 98 20.46 5.81 -18.32
N PRO A 99 20.24 5.32 -19.56
CA PRO A 99 20.56 3.94 -19.89
C PRO A 99 22.07 3.66 -19.85
N ALA A 100 22.93 4.62 -20.19
CA ALA A 100 24.40 4.45 -20.09
C ALA A 100 24.88 4.29 -18.64
N LEU A 101 24.37 5.11 -17.71
CA LEU A 101 24.70 5.00 -16.29
C LEU A 101 24.22 3.67 -15.71
N GLY A 102 22.99 3.25 -16.06
CA GLY A 102 22.47 1.96 -15.64
C GLY A 102 23.27 0.78 -16.22
N ALA A 103 23.65 0.84 -17.49
CA ALA A 103 24.52 -0.15 -18.13
C ALA A 103 25.89 -0.26 -17.43
N GLY A 104 26.51 0.88 -17.11
CA GLY A 104 27.79 0.94 -16.39
C GLY A 104 27.68 0.41 -14.97
N LEU A 105 26.62 0.76 -14.23
CA LEU A 105 26.38 0.23 -12.89
C LEU A 105 26.20 -1.29 -12.90
N LEU A 106 25.38 -1.80 -13.82
CA LEU A 106 25.17 -3.25 -13.98
C LEU A 106 26.47 -3.95 -14.41
N PHE A 107 27.29 -3.29 -15.24
CA PHE A 107 28.60 -3.82 -15.61
C PHE A 107 29.48 -3.98 -14.38
N LEU A 108 29.60 -2.94 -13.54
CA LEU A 108 30.39 -2.99 -12.31
C LEU A 108 29.88 -4.05 -11.34
N LEU A 109 28.57 -4.11 -11.11
CA LEU A 109 27.93 -5.06 -10.20
C LEU A 109 28.17 -6.51 -10.63
N PHE A 110 28.07 -6.78 -11.93
CA PHE A 110 28.21 -8.12 -12.49
C PHE A 110 29.58 -8.41 -13.08
N PHE A 111 30.54 -7.48 -12.94
CA PHE A 111 31.88 -7.58 -13.50
C PHE A 111 32.58 -8.90 -13.12
N PRO A 112 32.59 -9.32 -11.83
CA PRO A 112 33.22 -10.59 -11.45
C PRO A 112 32.60 -11.80 -12.16
N GLY A 113 31.28 -11.80 -12.36
CA GLY A 113 30.57 -12.84 -13.10
C GLY A 113 30.86 -12.80 -14.60
N ILE A 114 30.99 -11.60 -15.18
CA ILE A 114 31.33 -11.39 -16.59
C ILE A 114 32.74 -11.91 -16.90
N ILE A 115 33.74 -11.59 -16.06
CA ILE A 115 35.11 -12.11 -16.21
C ILE A 115 35.29 -13.53 -15.66
N ARG A 116 34.22 -14.13 -15.11
CA ARG A 116 34.18 -15.48 -14.55
C ARG A 116 35.19 -15.69 -13.41
N GLN A 117 35.37 -14.66 -12.59
CA GLN A 117 36.18 -14.70 -11.38
C GLN A 117 35.54 -15.66 -10.37
N GLY A 118 36.36 -16.54 -9.78
CA GLY A 118 35.89 -17.53 -8.82
C GLY A 118 35.03 -18.66 -9.42
N ARG A 119 35.20 -18.97 -10.70
CA ARG A 119 34.37 -19.96 -11.44
C ARG A 119 34.16 -21.29 -10.72
N GLN A 120 35.21 -21.86 -10.14
CA GLN A 120 35.14 -23.15 -9.44
C GLN A 120 34.28 -23.03 -8.17
N THR A 121 34.50 -21.99 -7.36
CA THR A 121 33.73 -21.71 -6.15
C THR A 121 32.26 -21.43 -6.47
N TYR A 122 31.99 -20.65 -7.52
CA TYR A 122 30.62 -20.35 -7.96
C TYR A 122 29.88 -21.60 -8.46
N MET A 123 30.53 -22.44 -9.26
CA MET A 123 29.98 -23.72 -9.71
C MET A 123 29.72 -24.68 -8.54
N ALA A 124 30.65 -24.78 -7.61
CA ALA A 124 30.50 -25.63 -6.42
C ALA A 124 29.36 -25.15 -5.51
N ALA A 125 29.18 -23.84 -5.36
CA ALA A 125 28.15 -23.27 -4.48
C ALA A 125 26.75 -23.23 -5.12
N THR A 126 26.65 -23.04 -6.44
CA THR A 126 25.36 -22.77 -7.13
C THR A 126 24.95 -23.83 -8.15
N GLY A 127 25.85 -24.72 -8.55
CA GLY A 127 25.63 -25.67 -9.66
C GLY A 127 25.53 -25.01 -11.04
N HIS A 128 25.80 -23.71 -11.17
CA HIS A 128 25.59 -22.94 -12.39
C HIS A 128 26.85 -22.31 -12.98
N SER A 129 26.85 -22.17 -14.30
CA SER A 129 27.93 -21.56 -15.08
C SER A 129 27.82 -20.03 -15.12
N GLN A 130 28.96 -19.35 -15.00
CA GLN A 130 29.08 -17.90 -15.20
C GLN A 130 29.14 -17.48 -16.68
N GLN A 131 29.16 -18.42 -17.64
CA GLN A 131 29.21 -18.09 -19.08
C GLN A 131 28.12 -17.10 -19.55
N PRO A 132 26.85 -17.17 -19.08
CA PRO A 132 25.77 -16.33 -19.62
C PRO A 132 25.84 -14.85 -19.21
N TYR A 133 26.68 -14.48 -18.23
CA TYR A 133 26.66 -13.15 -17.61
C TYR A 133 26.90 -12.03 -18.64
N LEU A 134 27.89 -12.20 -19.52
CA LEU A 134 28.19 -11.22 -20.57
C LEU A 134 27.01 -11.05 -21.54
N GLY A 135 26.45 -12.16 -22.02
CA GLY A 135 25.31 -12.14 -22.95
C GLY A 135 24.07 -11.49 -22.33
N ARG A 136 23.75 -11.83 -21.08
CA ARG A 136 22.62 -11.23 -20.35
C ARG A 136 22.84 -9.74 -20.10
N TRP A 137 24.06 -9.33 -19.76
CA TRP A 137 24.39 -7.91 -19.62
C TRP A 137 24.20 -7.15 -20.94
N LEU A 138 24.70 -7.67 -22.07
CA LEU A 138 24.50 -7.04 -23.39
C LEU A 138 23.02 -6.91 -23.77
N VAL A 139 22.21 -7.94 -23.51
CA VAL A 139 20.76 -7.91 -23.75
C VAL A 139 20.07 -6.85 -22.88
N LEU A 140 20.46 -6.74 -21.61
CA LEU A 140 19.93 -5.71 -20.70
C LEU A 140 20.30 -4.30 -21.18
N VAL A 141 21.54 -4.09 -21.60
CA VAL A 141 21.97 -2.81 -22.17
C VAL A 141 21.12 -2.48 -23.41
N ALA A 142 20.99 -3.41 -24.36
CA ALA A 142 20.17 -3.20 -25.55
C ALA A 142 18.72 -2.86 -25.22
N ALA A 143 18.11 -3.57 -24.26
CA ALA A 143 16.75 -3.32 -23.81
C ALA A 143 16.59 -1.92 -23.18
N MET A 144 17.54 -1.50 -22.32
CA MET A 144 17.51 -0.19 -21.67
C MET A 144 17.59 0.96 -22.69
N PHE A 145 18.46 0.83 -23.70
CA PHE A 145 18.56 1.81 -24.78
C PHE A 145 17.32 1.80 -25.70
N ALA A 146 16.77 0.62 -26.02
CA ALA A 146 15.55 0.51 -26.81
C ALA A 146 14.34 1.19 -26.12
N VAL A 147 14.14 0.92 -24.82
CA VAL A 147 13.09 1.56 -24.03
C VAL A 147 13.30 3.08 -23.99
N SER A 148 14.52 3.53 -23.73
CA SER A 148 14.82 4.97 -23.69
C SER A 148 14.56 5.67 -25.04
N ALA A 149 14.86 5.01 -26.16
CA ALA A 149 14.59 5.48 -27.51
C ALA A 149 13.08 5.60 -27.79
N VAL A 150 12.28 4.59 -27.40
CA VAL A 150 10.81 4.62 -27.52
C VAL A 150 10.24 5.78 -26.71
N VAL A 151 10.69 5.97 -25.45
CA VAL A 151 10.24 7.09 -24.62
C VAL A 151 10.61 8.43 -25.25
N TYR A 152 11.82 8.55 -25.79
CA TYR A 152 12.26 9.76 -26.48
C TYR A 152 11.38 10.09 -27.69
N ALA A 153 11.09 9.09 -28.54
CA ALA A 153 10.22 9.23 -29.71
C ALA A 153 8.80 9.69 -29.32
N VAL A 154 8.21 9.08 -28.29
CA VAL A 154 6.89 9.47 -27.75
C VAL A 154 6.90 10.91 -27.24
N ARG A 155 7.95 11.31 -26.50
CA ARG A 155 8.07 12.68 -25.97
C ARG A 155 8.20 13.71 -27.09
N ILE A 156 8.97 13.43 -28.14
CA ILE A 156 9.04 14.28 -29.34
C ILE A 156 7.66 14.38 -30.00
N GLY A 157 6.98 13.26 -30.23
CA GLY A 157 5.66 13.25 -30.85
C GLY A 157 4.64 14.10 -30.09
N ARG A 158 4.62 13.99 -28.75
CA ARG A 158 3.75 14.81 -27.89
C ARG A 158 4.12 16.29 -27.89
N ALA A 159 5.41 16.61 -27.90
CA ALA A 159 5.87 18.00 -27.94
C ALA A 159 5.51 18.67 -29.27
N ARG A 160 5.69 17.96 -30.40
CA ARG A 160 5.26 18.40 -31.74
C ARG A 160 3.75 18.59 -31.82
N TYR A 161 2.96 17.62 -31.36
CA TYR A 161 1.50 17.73 -31.33
C TYR A 161 1.02 18.94 -30.52
N ARG A 162 1.62 19.20 -29.36
CA ARG A 162 1.29 20.37 -28.53
C ARG A 162 1.66 21.69 -29.19
N ALA A 163 2.79 21.77 -29.88
CA ALA A 163 3.20 22.99 -30.60
C ALA A 163 2.17 23.34 -31.69
N VAL A 164 1.81 22.37 -32.54
CA VAL A 164 0.81 22.52 -33.61
C VAL A 164 -0.59 22.88 -33.06
N THR A 165 -0.98 22.29 -31.92
CA THR A 165 -2.28 22.60 -31.29
C THR A 165 -2.29 24.00 -30.67
N ARG A 166 -1.14 24.50 -30.18
CA ARG A 166 -1.04 25.82 -29.55
C ARG A 166 -1.11 26.95 -30.57
N GLU A 167 -0.57 26.76 -31.77
CA GLU A 167 -0.74 27.70 -32.90
C GLU A 167 -2.19 27.78 -33.40
N ARG A 168 -2.94 26.66 -33.36
CA ARG A 168 -4.36 26.65 -33.75
C ARG A 168 -5.31 27.25 -32.71
N VAL A 169 -4.91 27.38 -31.46
CA VAL A 169 -5.77 27.85 -30.35
C VAL A 169 -5.23 29.16 -29.80
N THR A 170 -5.20 30.19 -30.65
CA THR A 170 -5.12 31.58 -30.21
C THR A 170 -6.51 32.20 -30.34
N PRO A 171 -7.41 32.15 -29.33
CA PRO A 171 -8.69 32.81 -29.39
C PRO A 171 -8.59 34.17 -28.69
N THR A 172 -8.74 35.23 -29.47
CA THR A 172 -9.35 36.47 -29.01
C THR A 172 -10.81 36.17 -28.62
N THR A 173 -11.15 36.13 -27.33
CA THR A 173 -12.46 36.55 -26.77
C THR A 173 -12.62 36.27 -25.27
N ARG A 174 -13.48 37.11 -24.66
CA ARG A 174 -13.82 37.35 -23.24
C ARG A 174 -14.33 36.13 -22.45
N PRO A 175 -14.25 36.15 -21.11
CA PRO A 175 -14.70 35.05 -20.26
C PRO A 175 -16.23 35.01 -20.15
N HIS A 176 -16.84 33.92 -20.63
CA HIS A 176 -18.22 33.57 -20.31
C HIS A 176 -18.27 32.64 -19.10
N ALA A 177 -19.25 32.87 -18.22
CA ALA A 177 -19.45 32.20 -16.94
C ALA A 177 -19.63 30.67 -17.06
N PRO A 178 -19.22 29.87 -16.05
CA PRO A 178 -19.18 28.42 -16.17
C PRO A 178 -20.56 27.80 -16.00
N LYS A 179 -21.13 27.29 -17.10
CA LYS A 179 -22.16 26.25 -17.05
C LYS A 179 -21.53 24.93 -16.59
N SER A 180 -22.26 24.15 -15.78
CA SER A 180 -21.88 22.86 -15.18
C SER A 180 -21.15 21.94 -16.16
N ALA A 181 -19.81 21.91 -16.06
CA ALA A 181 -18.96 21.26 -17.04
C ALA A 181 -18.99 19.73 -16.90
N ARG A 182 -19.47 19.04 -17.95
CA ARG A 182 -19.10 17.63 -18.18
C ARG A 182 -17.56 17.53 -18.16
N PRO A 183 -16.96 16.51 -17.53
CA PRO A 183 -15.51 16.39 -17.46
C PRO A 183 -14.91 16.39 -18.87
N ALA A 184 -13.89 17.22 -19.09
CA ALA A 184 -13.27 17.40 -20.40
C ALA A 184 -12.83 16.05 -21.01
N PRO A 185 -12.98 15.82 -22.33
CA PRO A 185 -12.76 14.52 -23.00
C PRO A 185 -11.42 13.85 -22.63
N ALA A 186 -10.35 14.64 -22.49
CA ALA A 186 -9.02 14.16 -22.13
C ALA A 186 -8.91 13.53 -20.72
N THR A 187 -9.72 13.99 -19.76
CA THR A 187 -9.75 13.43 -18.39
C THR A 187 -10.47 12.08 -18.32
N ARG A 188 -11.39 11.85 -19.27
CA ARG A 188 -12.13 10.59 -19.43
C ARG A 188 -11.25 9.53 -20.10
N ALA A 189 -10.55 9.89 -21.17
CA ALA A 189 -9.59 9.00 -21.85
C ALA A 189 -8.49 8.51 -20.92
N ARG A 190 -7.90 9.40 -20.09
CA ARG A 190 -6.89 9.01 -19.10
C ARG A 190 -7.37 7.97 -18.09
N GLY A 191 -8.64 8.04 -17.69
CA GLY A 191 -9.22 7.05 -16.78
C GLY A 191 -9.26 5.66 -17.41
N TRP A 192 -9.67 5.57 -18.68
CA TRP A 192 -9.67 4.30 -19.40
C TRP A 192 -8.27 3.73 -19.66
N TYR A 193 -7.27 4.58 -19.92
CA TYR A 193 -5.88 4.12 -19.98
C TYR A 193 -5.40 3.52 -18.66
N ALA A 194 -5.83 4.08 -17.52
CA ALA A 194 -5.49 3.52 -16.22
C ALA A 194 -6.18 2.17 -15.98
N VAL A 195 -7.43 1.99 -16.41
CA VAL A 195 -8.14 0.70 -16.36
C VAL A 195 -7.49 -0.33 -17.28
N ALA A 196 -7.09 0.07 -18.49
CA ALA A 196 -6.38 -0.82 -19.42
C ALA A 196 -5.03 -1.25 -18.84
N ALA A 197 -4.25 -0.32 -18.27
CA ALA A 197 -2.99 -0.63 -17.61
C ALA A 197 -3.17 -1.56 -16.40
N TRP A 198 -4.22 -1.33 -15.60
CA TRP A 198 -4.60 -2.21 -14.50
C TRP A 198 -4.93 -3.63 -14.97
N ALA A 199 -5.76 -3.77 -16.01
CA ALA A 199 -6.14 -5.08 -16.55
C ALA A 199 -4.93 -5.81 -17.16
N LEU A 200 -4.07 -5.09 -17.89
CA LEU A 200 -2.84 -5.65 -18.47
C LEU A 200 -1.83 -6.05 -17.40
N LEU A 201 -1.70 -5.28 -16.31
CA LEU A 201 -0.85 -5.65 -15.18
C LEU A 201 -1.33 -6.95 -14.55
N ILE A 202 -2.63 -7.06 -14.24
CA ILE A 202 -3.20 -8.28 -13.67
C ILE A 202 -3.00 -9.47 -14.62
N ALA A 203 -3.43 -9.36 -15.88
CA ALA A 203 -3.27 -10.44 -16.84
C ALA A 203 -1.80 -10.85 -17.04
N GLY A 204 -0.90 -9.87 -17.15
CA GLY A 204 0.54 -10.10 -17.33
C GLY A 204 1.18 -10.78 -16.13
N VAL A 205 0.84 -10.36 -14.91
CA VAL A 205 1.36 -10.96 -13.67
C VAL A 205 0.85 -12.39 -13.49
N PHE A 206 -0.45 -12.66 -13.69
CA PHE A 206 -0.97 -14.04 -13.60
C PHE A 206 -0.35 -14.95 -14.67
N THR A 207 -0.11 -14.42 -15.87
CA THR A 207 0.61 -15.15 -16.93
C THR A 207 2.06 -15.43 -16.52
N TRP A 208 2.76 -14.44 -15.97
CA TRP A 208 4.13 -14.62 -15.48
C TRP A 208 4.19 -15.62 -14.31
N GLY A 209 3.26 -15.53 -13.36
CA GLY A 209 3.12 -16.46 -12.24
C GLY A 209 2.87 -17.89 -12.70
N TYR A 210 2.01 -18.07 -13.70
CA TYR A 210 1.78 -19.37 -14.33
C TYR A 210 3.04 -19.96 -14.97
N VAL A 211 3.82 -19.15 -15.70
CA VAL A 211 5.10 -19.57 -16.29
C VAL A 211 6.12 -19.92 -15.20
N LEU A 212 6.24 -19.10 -14.15
CA LEU A 212 7.13 -19.37 -13.01
C LEU A 212 6.78 -20.68 -12.32
N ARG A 213 5.50 -20.93 -12.05
CA ARG A 213 5.02 -22.18 -11.47
C ARG A 213 5.34 -23.38 -12.37
N ARG A 214 5.02 -23.29 -13.67
CA ARG A 214 5.32 -24.34 -14.67
C ARG A 214 6.82 -24.66 -14.75
N SER A 215 7.67 -23.67 -14.53
CA SER A 215 9.12 -23.82 -14.53
C SER A 215 9.72 -24.27 -13.19
N GLY A 216 8.90 -24.52 -12.16
CA GLY A 216 9.36 -24.97 -10.83
C GLY A 216 9.90 -23.86 -9.92
N HIS A 217 9.82 -22.59 -10.31
CA HIS A 217 10.42 -21.46 -9.56
C HIS A 217 9.47 -20.84 -8.51
N SER A 218 8.21 -21.27 -8.43
CA SER A 218 7.24 -20.80 -7.42
C SER A 218 6.24 -21.91 -7.08
N PRO A 219 6.68 -22.97 -6.35
CA PRO A 219 5.82 -24.11 -6.03
C PRO A 219 4.79 -23.82 -4.93
N GLU A 220 5.01 -22.78 -4.12
CA GLU A 220 4.23 -22.49 -2.91
C GLU A 220 2.76 -22.13 -3.20
N ASP A 221 2.46 -21.61 -4.40
CA ASP A 221 1.12 -21.15 -4.77
C ASP A 221 0.61 -21.85 -6.03
N ALA A 222 -0.63 -22.36 -5.96
CA ALA A 222 -1.27 -23.00 -7.11
C ALA A 222 -1.71 -21.98 -8.18
N LEU A 223 -2.03 -20.75 -7.78
CA LEU A 223 -2.45 -19.66 -8.66
C LEU A 223 -1.67 -18.34 -8.40
N PRO A 224 -0.34 -18.30 -8.59
CA PRO A 224 0.44 -17.10 -8.31
C PRO A 224 -0.06 -15.90 -9.15
N PRO A 225 -0.19 -14.69 -8.57
CA PRO A 225 0.33 -14.27 -7.26
C PRO A 225 -0.62 -14.51 -6.07
N LEU A 226 -1.81 -15.08 -6.28
CA LEU A 226 -2.74 -15.38 -5.19
C LEU A 226 -2.34 -16.68 -4.48
N HIS A 227 -2.48 -16.70 -3.16
CA HIS A 227 -2.44 -17.93 -2.40
C HIS A 227 -3.80 -18.61 -2.47
N ALA A 228 -4.09 -19.20 -3.62
CA ALA A 228 -5.39 -19.77 -3.93
C ALA A 228 -5.28 -20.91 -4.95
N THR A 229 -6.37 -21.66 -5.10
CA THR A 229 -6.54 -22.67 -6.15
C THR A 229 -7.58 -22.20 -7.17
N ALA A 230 -7.46 -22.70 -8.40
CA ALA A 230 -8.47 -22.43 -9.43
C ALA A 230 -9.69 -23.34 -9.22
N ARG A 231 -10.89 -22.79 -9.44
CA ARG A 231 -12.15 -23.55 -9.44
C ARG A 231 -13.06 -23.13 -10.59
N LEU A 232 -14.19 -23.82 -10.74
CA LEU A 232 -15.23 -23.50 -11.71
C LEU A 232 -16.45 -22.89 -11.04
N LEU A 233 -17.25 -22.20 -11.87
CA LEU A 233 -18.49 -21.55 -11.47
C LEU A 233 -19.46 -22.54 -10.80
N THR A 234 -20.00 -22.17 -9.65
CA THR A 234 -21.07 -22.91 -8.98
C THR A 234 -22.35 -22.06 -8.91
N TRP A 235 -23.51 -22.71 -8.92
CA TRP A 235 -24.81 -22.05 -8.69
C TRP A 235 -24.92 -21.40 -7.30
N GLN A 236 -24.00 -21.73 -6.39
CA GLN A 236 -23.91 -21.17 -5.04
C GLN A 236 -23.57 -19.67 -5.04
N LEU A 237 -23.17 -19.08 -6.18
CA LEU A 237 -22.97 -17.63 -6.33
C LEU A 237 -24.27 -16.81 -6.40
N LEU A 238 -25.44 -17.45 -6.60
CA LEU A 238 -26.72 -16.74 -6.77
C LEU A 238 -27.05 -15.75 -5.64
N PRO A 239 -26.84 -16.05 -4.34
CA PRO A 239 -27.07 -15.09 -3.26
C PRO A 239 -26.18 -13.83 -3.39
N ALA A 240 -24.91 -14.00 -3.74
CA ALA A 240 -24.01 -12.89 -4.00
C ALA A 240 -24.49 -12.07 -5.22
N VAL A 241 -24.84 -12.72 -6.33
CA VAL A 241 -25.38 -12.01 -7.50
C VAL A 241 -26.62 -11.20 -7.13
N GLY A 242 -27.56 -11.77 -6.37
CA GLY A 242 -28.75 -11.08 -5.89
C GLY A 242 -28.44 -9.87 -5.00
N ALA A 243 -27.55 -10.04 -4.01
CA ALA A 243 -27.11 -8.96 -3.14
C ALA A 243 -26.42 -7.82 -3.91
N ALA A 244 -25.55 -8.15 -4.86
CA ALA A 244 -24.88 -7.18 -5.73
C ALA A 244 -25.90 -6.37 -6.54
N LEU A 245 -26.85 -7.04 -7.21
CA LEU A 245 -27.88 -6.36 -8.00
C LEU A 245 -28.72 -5.41 -7.14
N LEU A 246 -29.14 -5.85 -5.96
CA LEU A 246 -29.87 -5.02 -5.00
C LEU A 246 -29.07 -3.76 -4.64
N ILE A 247 -27.80 -3.91 -4.23
CA ILE A 247 -26.96 -2.79 -3.82
C ILE A 247 -26.71 -1.84 -5.01
N ILE A 248 -26.43 -2.35 -6.21
CA ILE A 248 -26.20 -1.53 -7.42
C ILE A 248 -27.43 -0.67 -7.75
N VAL A 249 -28.64 -1.22 -7.60
CA VAL A 249 -29.89 -0.52 -7.91
C VAL A 249 -30.23 0.52 -6.83
N VAL A 250 -30.11 0.13 -5.56
CA VAL A 250 -30.65 0.85 -4.41
C VAL A 250 -29.65 1.85 -3.83
N ALA A 251 -28.36 1.52 -3.74
CA ALA A 251 -27.36 2.36 -3.06
C ALA A 251 -27.28 3.80 -3.61
N PRO A 252 -27.30 4.06 -4.95
CA PRO A 252 -27.27 5.43 -5.47
C PRO A 252 -28.51 6.27 -5.10
N VAL A 253 -29.64 5.64 -4.78
CA VAL A 253 -30.85 6.34 -4.32
C VAL A 253 -30.72 6.65 -2.83
N LEU A 254 -30.35 5.65 -2.03
CA LEU A 254 -30.20 5.80 -0.58
C LEU A 254 -29.13 6.81 -0.19
N THR A 255 -27.98 6.80 -0.87
CA THR A 255 -26.90 7.77 -0.57
C THR A 255 -27.28 9.22 -0.87
N ARG A 256 -28.25 9.46 -1.75
CA ARG A 256 -28.76 10.81 -2.04
C ARG A 256 -29.90 11.23 -1.12
N ARG A 257 -30.77 10.29 -0.73
CA ARG A 257 -32.03 10.61 -0.02
C ARG A 257 -31.96 10.45 1.49
N LEU A 258 -31.20 9.48 2.00
CA LEU A 258 -31.18 9.21 3.44
C LEU A 258 -30.40 10.28 4.20
N ARG A 259 -30.91 10.64 5.38
CA ARG A 259 -30.12 11.39 6.39
C ARG A 259 -28.86 10.61 6.74
N TRP A 260 -27.75 11.33 6.94
CA TRP A 260 -26.45 10.71 7.21
C TRP A 260 -26.50 9.71 8.37
N THR A 261 -27.27 10.02 9.41
CA THR A 261 -27.43 9.17 10.60
C THR A 261 -28.07 7.81 10.30
N LEU A 262 -28.93 7.70 9.29
CA LEU A 262 -29.47 6.42 8.82
C LEU A 262 -28.59 5.77 7.77
N LEU A 263 -27.88 6.58 6.97
CA LEU A 263 -27.00 6.06 5.93
C LEU A 263 -25.84 5.25 6.52
N VAL A 264 -25.33 5.64 7.70
CA VAL A 264 -24.26 4.91 8.41
C VAL A 264 -24.69 3.46 8.72
N PRO A 265 -25.73 3.19 9.53
CA PRO A 265 -26.11 1.80 9.84
C PRO A 265 -26.55 1.03 8.60
N VAL A 266 -27.25 1.66 7.64
CA VAL A 266 -27.63 1.00 6.38
C VAL A 266 -26.40 0.60 5.55
N GLY A 267 -25.40 1.46 5.47
CA GLY A 267 -24.15 1.18 4.75
C GLY A 267 -23.36 0.06 5.42
N TRP A 268 -23.36 -0.01 6.75
CA TRP A 268 -22.72 -1.09 7.48
C TRP A 268 -23.43 -2.44 7.25
N VAL A 269 -24.76 -2.48 7.40
CA VAL A 269 -25.55 -3.69 7.12
C VAL A 269 -25.38 -4.16 5.68
N ALA A 270 -25.32 -3.24 4.71
CA ALA A 270 -25.05 -3.58 3.32
C ALA A 270 -23.64 -4.17 3.12
N ALA A 271 -22.61 -3.62 3.78
CA ALA A 271 -21.25 -4.15 3.72
C ALA A 271 -21.15 -5.55 4.35
N ALA A 272 -21.78 -5.74 5.52
CA ALA A 272 -21.82 -7.03 6.20
C ALA A 272 -22.57 -8.07 5.35
N GLY A 273 -23.77 -7.72 4.87
CA GLY A 273 -24.57 -8.59 4.02
C GLY A 273 -23.87 -8.96 2.71
N TRP A 274 -23.13 -8.02 2.10
CA TRP A 274 -22.34 -8.30 0.91
C TRP A 274 -21.19 -9.28 1.17
N ALA A 275 -20.38 -9.02 2.21
CA ALA A 275 -19.28 -9.91 2.59
C ALA A 275 -19.78 -11.31 2.97
N SER A 276 -20.88 -11.39 3.74
CA SER A 276 -21.50 -12.67 4.10
C SER A 276 -22.09 -13.41 2.89
N ALA A 277 -22.73 -12.71 1.95
CA ALA A 277 -23.25 -13.33 0.73
C ALA A 277 -22.14 -13.91 -0.15
N LEU A 278 -20.97 -13.27 -0.20
CA LEU A 278 -19.79 -13.81 -0.86
C LEU A 278 -19.26 -15.05 -0.13
N ALA A 279 -19.10 -15.01 1.19
CA ALA A 279 -18.60 -16.16 1.96
C ALA A 279 -19.54 -17.38 1.90
N VAL A 280 -20.85 -17.17 2.01
CA VAL A 280 -21.87 -18.25 1.91
C VAL A 280 -21.91 -18.87 0.51
N SER A 281 -21.36 -18.22 -0.51
CA SER A 281 -21.25 -18.80 -1.85
C SER A 281 -20.31 -20.01 -1.92
N GLU A 282 -19.53 -20.28 -0.88
CA GLU A 282 -18.75 -21.51 -0.72
C GLU A 282 -19.51 -22.60 0.09
N GLY A 283 -20.78 -22.35 0.42
CA GLY A 283 -21.56 -23.12 1.38
C GLY A 283 -21.65 -22.42 2.73
N THR A 284 -22.51 -22.90 3.63
CA THR A 284 -22.68 -22.33 4.99
C THR A 284 -21.40 -22.40 5.81
N ALA A 285 -20.55 -23.39 5.54
CA ALA A 285 -19.22 -23.51 6.13
C ALA A 285 -18.27 -22.37 5.71
N GLY A 286 -18.49 -21.67 4.60
CA GLY A 286 -17.62 -20.58 4.14
C GLY A 286 -17.53 -19.38 5.09
N LEU A 287 -18.47 -19.25 6.04
CA LEU A 287 -18.41 -18.22 7.08
C LEU A 287 -17.45 -18.54 8.23
N VAL A 288 -17.13 -19.82 8.43
CA VAL A 288 -16.47 -20.31 9.66
C VAL A 288 -15.25 -21.18 9.34
N GLY A 289 -15.32 -21.95 8.25
CA GLY A 289 -14.27 -22.86 7.79
C GLY A 289 -12.89 -22.20 7.74
N PRO A 290 -12.73 -21.04 7.07
CA PRO A 290 -11.42 -20.42 6.93
C PRO A 290 -10.72 -20.07 8.23
N ILE A 291 -11.46 -19.76 9.30
CA ILE A 291 -10.86 -19.43 10.61
C ILE A 291 -10.62 -20.66 11.49
N THR A 292 -11.12 -21.83 11.10
CA THR A 292 -10.98 -23.10 11.86
C THR A 292 -9.86 -24.00 11.35
N THR A 293 -9.20 -23.60 10.26
CA THR A 293 -8.07 -24.33 9.67
C THR A 293 -6.94 -24.50 10.70
N PRO A 294 -6.23 -25.65 10.78
CA PRO A 294 -5.25 -25.89 11.85
C PRO A 294 -4.12 -24.86 11.94
N GLY A 295 -3.82 -24.17 10.84
CA GLY A 295 -2.82 -23.11 10.78
C GLY A 295 -3.27 -21.76 11.35
N GLU A 296 -4.57 -21.58 11.61
CA GLU A 296 -5.18 -20.32 12.05
C GLU A 296 -5.10 -20.10 13.57
N TYR A 297 -5.49 -18.89 14.00
CA TYR A 297 -5.52 -18.50 15.41
C TYR A 297 -6.33 -19.46 16.30
N PHE A 298 -7.45 -19.99 15.80
CA PHE A 298 -8.26 -20.96 16.56
C PHE A 298 -7.49 -22.22 16.92
N GLY A 299 -6.63 -22.71 16.03
CA GLY A 299 -5.80 -23.89 16.27
C GLY A 299 -4.84 -23.70 17.45
N GLY A 300 -4.53 -22.45 17.82
CA GLY A 300 -3.65 -22.12 18.95
C GLY A 300 -4.37 -21.84 20.26
N LEU A 301 -5.72 -21.76 20.29
CA LEU A 301 -6.45 -21.28 21.47
C LEU A 301 -6.28 -22.21 22.67
N ALA A 302 -6.26 -23.53 22.43
CA ALA A 302 -6.08 -24.53 23.48
C ALA A 302 -4.78 -24.34 24.28
N ALA A 303 -3.73 -23.75 23.68
CA ALA A 303 -2.45 -23.54 24.34
C ALA A 303 -2.44 -22.36 25.33
N MET A 304 -3.46 -21.49 25.32
CA MET A 304 -3.60 -20.39 26.29
C MET A 304 -4.11 -20.88 27.65
N GLY A 305 -5.06 -21.82 27.65
CA GLY A 305 -5.79 -22.23 28.83
C GLY A 305 -6.43 -21.05 29.59
N ASP A 306 -6.58 -21.20 30.91
CA ASP A 306 -7.20 -20.18 31.79
C ASP A 306 -6.20 -19.13 32.33
N HIS A 307 -5.01 -19.04 31.72
CA HIS A 307 -3.90 -18.22 32.24
C HIS A 307 -3.29 -17.31 31.17
N PRO A 308 -4.07 -16.35 30.62
CA PRO A 308 -3.63 -15.51 29.50
C PRO A 308 -2.38 -14.67 29.81
N LEU A 309 -2.20 -14.22 31.05
CA LEU A 309 -1.00 -13.46 31.46
C LEU A 309 0.26 -14.32 31.46
N ARG A 310 0.15 -15.58 31.92
CA ARG A 310 1.28 -16.53 31.87
C ARG A 310 1.62 -16.92 30.45
N TRP A 311 0.60 -17.13 29.62
CA TRP A 311 0.77 -17.37 28.20
C TRP A 311 1.46 -16.19 27.51
N LEU A 312 1.04 -14.95 27.80
CA LEU A 312 1.64 -13.74 27.25
C LEU A 312 3.12 -13.59 27.64
N ALA A 313 3.46 -13.83 28.91
CA ALA A 313 4.83 -13.76 29.41
C ALA A 313 5.77 -14.83 28.78
N THR A 314 5.23 -15.97 28.34
CA THR A 314 6.00 -17.07 27.73
C THR A 314 5.79 -17.18 26.21
N PHE A 315 5.08 -16.22 25.61
CA PHE A 315 4.66 -16.27 24.21
C PHE A 315 5.85 -16.31 23.26
N THR A 316 6.84 -15.44 23.47
CA THR A 316 8.03 -15.31 22.61
C THR A 316 8.91 -16.56 22.67
N GLU A 317 9.10 -17.14 23.85
CA GLU A 317 9.85 -18.37 24.08
C GLU A 317 9.23 -19.58 23.36
N LYS A 318 7.89 -19.66 23.38
CA LYS A 318 7.14 -20.77 22.80
C LYS A 318 6.66 -20.50 21.37
N ALA A 319 6.98 -19.34 20.79
CA ALA A 319 6.42 -18.88 19.52
C ALA A 319 6.50 -19.94 18.41
N GLN A 320 7.64 -20.63 18.29
CA GLN A 320 7.86 -21.63 17.23
C GLN A 320 6.94 -22.86 17.33
N GLN A 321 6.40 -23.15 18.51
CA GLN A 321 5.52 -24.29 18.80
C GLN A 321 4.08 -24.04 18.34
N TYR A 322 3.69 -22.78 18.10
CA TYR A 322 2.32 -22.44 17.74
C TYR A 322 2.05 -22.60 16.23
N PRO A 323 0.76 -22.67 15.83
CA PRO A 323 0.35 -22.62 14.43
C PRO A 323 0.91 -21.42 13.68
N ILE A 324 0.96 -21.53 12.34
CA ILE A 324 1.66 -20.56 11.49
C ILE A 324 1.15 -19.12 11.65
N HIS A 325 -0.17 -18.91 11.78
CA HIS A 325 -0.73 -17.57 11.98
C HIS A 325 -0.45 -17.01 13.38
N VAL A 326 -0.40 -17.86 14.40
CA VAL A 326 -0.10 -17.45 15.77
C VAL A 326 1.36 -17.02 15.90
N LYS A 327 2.30 -17.81 15.36
CA LYS A 327 3.73 -17.48 15.40
C LYS A 327 4.15 -16.38 14.42
N GLY A 328 3.32 -16.11 13.42
CA GLY A 328 3.50 -15.05 12.43
C GLY A 328 3.05 -13.65 12.91
N HIS A 329 2.45 -13.53 14.09
CA HIS A 329 1.79 -12.31 14.55
C HIS A 329 2.06 -12.03 16.04
N PRO A 330 1.87 -10.77 16.49
CA PRO A 330 1.88 -10.48 17.91
C PRO A 330 0.66 -11.11 18.62
N PRO A 331 0.67 -11.18 19.97
CA PRO A 331 -0.32 -11.96 20.74
C PRO A 331 -1.75 -11.39 20.78
N GLY A 332 -2.00 -10.19 20.26
CA GLY A 332 -3.29 -9.51 20.37
C GLY A 332 -4.49 -10.29 19.79
N PRO A 333 -4.43 -10.90 18.60
CA PRO A 333 -5.55 -11.64 18.04
C PRO A 333 -5.96 -12.83 18.91
N MET A 334 -4.96 -13.53 19.50
CA MET A 334 -5.21 -14.63 20.44
C MET A 334 -5.94 -14.13 21.69
N LEU A 335 -5.51 -13.01 22.28
CA LEU A 335 -6.16 -12.43 23.46
C LEU A 335 -7.60 -11.97 23.18
N ILE A 336 -7.89 -11.52 21.96
CA ILE A 336 -9.27 -11.18 21.56
C ILE A 336 -10.15 -12.42 21.50
N LEU A 337 -9.66 -13.49 20.86
CA LEU A 337 -10.41 -14.75 20.76
C LEU A 337 -10.59 -15.41 22.13
N TRP A 338 -9.56 -15.41 22.98
CA TRP A 338 -9.69 -15.85 24.37
C TRP A 338 -10.68 -14.98 25.15
N GLY A 339 -10.68 -13.66 24.93
CA GLY A 339 -11.62 -12.75 25.58
C GLY A 339 -13.07 -13.03 25.20
N LEU A 340 -13.36 -13.42 23.95
CA LEU A 340 -14.68 -13.90 23.54
C LEU A 340 -15.09 -15.16 24.30
N ASP A 341 -14.18 -16.12 24.40
CA ASP A 341 -14.40 -17.39 25.11
C ASP A 341 -14.67 -17.14 26.60
N ALA A 342 -13.88 -16.25 27.23
CA ALA A 342 -14.00 -15.90 28.64
C ALA A 342 -15.34 -15.21 29.00
N VAL A 343 -16.00 -14.53 28.05
CA VAL A 343 -17.32 -13.90 28.27
C VAL A 343 -18.50 -14.80 27.84
N GLY A 344 -18.24 -16.08 27.54
CA GLY A 344 -19.27 -17.06 27.18
C GLY A 344 -19.62 -17.12 25.69
N LEU A 345 -18.89 -16.38 24.83
CA LEU A 345 -19.11 -16.37 23.37
C LEU A 345 -18.18 -17.39 22.70
N HIS A 346 -18.43 -18.66 23.00
CA HIS A 346 -17.58 -19.79 22.62
C HIS A 346 -17.66 -20.15 21.13
N GLY A 347 -16.54 -20.61 20.59
CA GLY A 347 -16.50 -21.28 19.31
C GLY A 347 -16.42 -20.35 18.09
N PRO A 348 -16.24 -20.94 16.89
CA PRO A 348 -15.80 -20.20 15.72
C PRO A 348 -16.91 -19.34 15.09
N GLY A 349 -18.18 -19.66 15.33
CA GLY A 349 -19.30 -18.83 14.86
C GLY A 349 -19.29 -17.41 15.45
N TRP A 350 -19.00 -17.26 16.75
CA TRP A 350 -18.92 -15.94 17.40
C TRP A 350 -17.70 -15.14 16.95
N ALA A 351 -16.56 -15.80 16.72
CA ALA A 351 -15.40 -15.13 16.17
C ALA A 351 -15.63 -14.67 14.72
N ALA A 352 -16.23 -15.50 13.87
CA ALA A 352 -16.64 -15.10 12.52
C ALA A 352 -17.59 -13.89 12.58
N ALA A 353 -18.58 -13.92 13.47
CA ALA A 353 -19.50 -12.79 13.67
C ALA A 353 -18.77 -11.51 14.10
N LEU A 354 -17.81 -11.60 15.03
CA LEU A 354 -16.98 -10.45 15.44
C LEU A 354 -16.17 -9.90 14.26
N ILE A 355 -15.49 -10.77 13.52
CA ILE A 355 -14.65 -10.41 12.36
C ILE A 355 -15.50 -9.70 11.29
N ILE A 356 -16.64 -10.30 10.90
CA ILE A 356 -17.57 -9.73 9.93
C ILE A 356 -18.10 -8.39 10.41
N ALA A 357 -18.57 -8.30 11.66
CA ALA A 357 -19.17 -7.10 12.22
C ALA A 357 -18.15 -5.94 12.24
N VAL A 358 -16.97 -6.17 12.80
CA VAL A 358 -15.93 -5.14 12.93
C VAL A 358 -15.32 -4.80 11.57
N GLY A 359 -14.97 -5.79 10.75
CA GLY A 359 -14.35 -5.59 9.45
C GLY A 359 -15.27 -4.86 8.45
N SER A 360 -16.54 -5.26 8.35
CA SER A 360 -17.50 -4.57 7.48
C SER A 360 -17.80 -3.13 7.95
N SER A 361 -17.74 -2.87 9.27
CA SER A 361 -17.95 -1.52 9.82
C SER A 361 -16.85 -0.53 9.41
N ALA A 362 -15.70 -1.01 8.93
CA ALA A 362 -14.64 -0.16 8.42
C ALA A 362 -15.11 0.74 7.26
N SER A 363 -16.03 0.23 6.42
CA SER A 363 -16.63 1.00 5.32
C SER A 363 -17.26 2.31 5.82
N VAL A 364 -17.97 2.26 6.94
CA VAL A 364 -18.62 3.44 7.50
C VAL A 364 -17.66 4.29 8.33
N ALA A 365 -16.69 3.69 9.01
CA ALA A 365 -15.64 4.43 9.70
C ALA A 365 -14.79 5.27 8.72
N ILE A 366 -14.39 4.70 7.58
CA ILE A 366 -13.69 5.42 6.50
C ILE A 366 -14.58 6.53 5.93
N ALA A 367 -15.87 6.25 5.68
CA ALA A 367 -16.81 7.27 5.21
C ALA A 367 -16.98 8.42 6.22
N ILE A 368 -16.97 8.14 7.54
CA ILE A 368 -16.98 9.15 8.60
C ILE A 368 -15.69 9.98 8.56
N THR A 369 -14.52 9.37 8.38
CA THR A 369 -13.25 10.10 8.20
C THR A 369 -13.33 11.05 7.01
N VAL A 370 -13.80 10.55 5.86
CA VAL A 370 -13.98 11.36 4.64
C VAL A 370 -14.96 12.50 4.89
N ARG A 371 -16.11 12.24 5.52
CA ARG A 371 -17.10 13.28 5.83
C ARG A 371 -16.51 14.37 6.71
N THR A 372 -15.74 13.97 7.72
CA THR A 372 -15.13 14.87 8.71
C THR A 372 -14.09 15.79 8.06
N LEU A 373 -13.31 15.30 7.10
CA LEU A 373 -12.17 16.02 6.55
C LEU A 373 -12.44 16.68 5.18
N ALA A 374 -13.35 16.12 4.39
CA ALA A 374 -13.57 16.50 3.00
C ALA A 374 -15.05 16.76 2.66
N GLY A 375 -15.95 16.65 3.64
CA GLY A 375 -17.38 16.96 3.50
C GLY A 375 -18.25 15.76 3.18
N GLU A 376 -19.54 15.92 3.48
CA GLU A 376 -20.54 14.85 3.40
C GLU A 376 -20.79 14.35 1.97
N GLU A 377 -20.73 15.24 0.98
CA GLU A 377 -20.93 14.89 -0.43
C GLU A 377 -19.91 13.85 -0.92
N LEU A 378 -18.62 14.05 -0.63
CA LEU A 378 -17.58 13.09 -1.02
C LEU A 378 -17.73 11.78 -0.25
N ALA A 379 -18.12 11.83 1.03
CA ALA A 379 -18.37 10.63 1.82
C ALA A 379 -19.51 9.77 1.27
N ARG A 380 -20.61 10.41 0.86
CA ARG A 380 -21.77 9.76 0.21
C ARG A 380 -21.39 9.12 -1.13
N ARG A 381 -20.42 9.70 -1.85
CA ARG A 381 -19.89 9.11 -3.10
C ARG A 381 -19.01 7.90 -2.85
N THR A 382 -18.19 7.92 -1.80
CA THR A 382 -17.28 6.82 -1.45
C THR A 382 -18.02 5.58 -0.95
N LEU A 383 -19.03 5.77 -0.10
CA LEU A 383 -19.62 4.66 0.68
C LEU A 383 -20.11 3.47 -0.18
N PRO A 384 -20.84 3.64 -1.31
CA PRO A 384 -21.25 2.52 -2.15
C PRO A 384 -20.07 1.72 -2.74
N PHE A 385 -18.95 2.39 -3.01
CA PHE A 385 -17.75 1.72 -3.51
C PHE A 385 -17.01 0.97 -2.42
N LEU A 386 -17.01 1.48 -1.17
CA LEU A 386 -16.49 0.73 -0.01
C LEU A 386 -17.32 -0.51 0.29
N VAL A 387 -18.65 -0.44 0.09
CA VAL A 387 -19.54 -1.60 0.26
C VAL A 387 -19.26 -2.65 -0.82
N LEU A 388 -19.19 -2.27 -2.09
CA LEU A 388 -19.06 -3.22 -3.22
C LEU A 388 -17.62 -3.47 -3.68
N THR A 389 -16.61 -3.05 -2.93
CA THR A 389 -15.22 -3.25 -3.32
C THR A 389 -14.87 -4.75 -3.36
N PRO A 390 -14.03 -5.21 -4.30
CA PRO A 390 -13.69 -6.63 -4.38
C PRO A 390 -13.02 -7.20 -3.14
N MET A 391 -12.30 -6.38 -2.35
CA MET A 391 -11.70 -6.85 -1.09
C MET A 391 -12.72 -7.44 -0.10
N ALA A 392 -14.03 -7.20 -0.29
CA ALA A 392 -15.11 -7.79 0.52
C ALA A 392 -15.08 -9.33 0.55
N LEU A 393 -14.46 -9.96 -0.46
CA LEU A 393 -14.20 -11.41 -0.53
C LEU A 393 -13.48 -11.91 0.74
N TRP A 394 -12.54 -11.12 1.26
CA TRP A 394 -11.68 -11.45 2.39
C TRP A 394 -12.08 -10.71 3.67
N ILE A 395 -13.30 -10.17 3.76
CA ILE A 395 -13.76 -9.50 5.00
C ILE A 395 -14.35 -10.50 5.98
N ALA A 396 -15.07 -11.50 5.50
CA ALA A 396 -15.80 -12.42 6.37
C ALA A 396 -14.92 -13.53 6.94
N THR A 397 -13.68 -13.63 6.48
CA THR A 397 -13.00 -14.91 6.49
C THR A 397 -11.56 -14.84 6.99
N THR A 398 -11.06 -13.64 7.30
CA THR A 398 -9.69 -13.42 7.79
C THR A 398 -9.67 -12.45 8.97
N MET A 399 -8.70 -12.65 9.87
CA MET A 399 -8.47 -11.74 10.99
C MET A 399 -8.00 -10.34 10.54
N ASP A 400 -7.43 -10.21 9.35
CA ASP A 400 -7.01 -8.91 8.79
C ASP A 400 -8.21 -7.95 8.62
N ALA A 401 -9.43 -8.48 8.49
CA ALA A 401 -10.65 -7.68 8.48
C ALA A 401 -10.94 -7.03 9.84
N LEU A 402 -10.71 -7.74 10.95
CA LEU A 402 -10.77 -7.16 12.30
C LEU A 402 -9.76 -6.01 12.43
N PHE A 403 -8.54 -6.20 11.91
CA PHE A 403 -7.47 -5.20 11.96
C PHE A 403 -7.84 -3.95 11.17
N LEU A 404 -8.41 -4.12 9.97
CA LEU A 404 -8.98 -3.05 9.17
C LEU A 404 -10.03 -2.26 9.98
N GLY A 405 -10.98 -2.95 10.63
CA GLY A 405 -12.03 -2.30 11.42
C GLY A 405 -11.47 -1.47 12.57
N VAL A 406 -10.55 -2.03 13.36
CA VAL A 406 -9.87 -1.32 14.46
C VAL A 406 -9.13 -0.08 13.94
N GLY A 407 -8.35 -0.22 12.87
CA GLY A 407 -7.57 0.88 12.30
C GLY A 407 -8.43 1.98 11.68
N ALA A 408 -9.54 1.60 11.04
CA ALA A 408 -10.50 2.53 10.46
C ALA A 408 -11.23 3.34 11.54
N TRP A 409 -11.68 2.71 12.62
CA TRP A 409 -12.31 3.40 13.75
C TRP A 409 -11.34 4.27 14.54
N ALA A 410 -10.11 3.81 14.78
CA ALA A 410 -9.06 4.63 15.40
C ALA A 410 -8.84 5.93 14.59
N THR A 411 -8.77 5.81 13.26
CA THR A 411 -8.60 6.95 12.36
C THR A 411 -9.84 7.86 12.32
N ALA A 412 -11.05 7.30 12.32
CA ALA A 412 -12.30 8.07 12.35
C ALA A 412 -12.46 8.87 13.65
N LEU A 413 -12.16 8.24 14.79
CA LEU A 413 -12.18 8.90 16.10
C LEU A 413 -11.13 10.00 16.19
N LEU A 414 -9.92 9.77 15.63
CA LEU A 414 -8.89 10.79 15.55
C LEU A 414 -9.33 11.98 14.70
N ALA A 415 -9.94 11.74 13.53
CA ALA A 415 -10.46 12.81 12.68
C ALA A 415 -11.52 13.63 13.42
N LEU A 416 -12.48 12.97 14.07
CA LEU A 416 -13.54 13.62 14.85
C LEU A 416 -13.01 14.39 16.07
N ALA A 417 -11.95 13.89 16.71
CA ALA A 417 -11.26 14.57 17.79
C ALA A 417 -10.50 15.81 17.29
N ALA A 418 -9.80 15.66 16.17
CA ALA A 418 -8.95 16.69 15.59
C ALA A 418 -9.72 17.89 15.04
N THR A 419 -10.95 17.66 14.55
CA THR A 419 -11.83 18.71 14.03
C THR A 419 -12.92 19.13 15.03
N ALA A 420 -12.83 18.74 16.30
CA ALA A 420 -13.85 19.06 17.29
C ALA A 420 -13.93 20.57 17.55
N PRO A 421 -15.13 21.19 17.51
CA PRO A 421 -15.30 22.60 17.80
C PRO A 421 -15.09 22.90 19.29
N ASP A 422 -14.80 24.15 19.62
CA ASP A 422 -14.40 24.55 20.97
C ASP A 422 -15.43 24.24 22.07
N HIS A 423 -16.71 24.38 21.78
CA HIS A 423 -17.79 24.05 22.72
C HIS A 423 -17.93 22.53 22.99
N ARG A 424 -17.23 21.66 22.23
CA ARG A 424 -17.24 20.19 22.41
C ARG A 424 -15.87 19.63 22.82
N ARG A 425 -15.02 20.46 23.43
CA ARG A 425 -13.64 20.08 23.84
C ARG A 425 -13.57 18.77 24.63
N GLY A 426 -14.43 18.57 25.63
CA GLY A 426 -14.45 17.34 26.44
C GLY A 426 -14.71 16.08 25.61
N LYS A 427 -15.71 16.13 24.71
CA LYS A 427 -15.99 15.02 23.77
C LYS A 427 -14.84 14.81 22.77
N GLY A 428 -14.16 15.88 22.36
CA GLY A 428 -12.96 15.80 21.52
C GLY A 428 -11.82 15.05 22.21
N LEU A 429 -11.58 15.33 23.50
CA LEU A 429 -10.56 14.66 24.29
C LEU A 429 -10.88 13.17 24.51
N ALA A 430 -12.12 12.84 24.86
CA ALA A 430 -12.56 11.46 25.02
C ALA A 430 -12.37 10.63 23.72
N ARG A 431 -12.67 11.23 22.56
CA ARG A 431 -12.41 10.60 21.25
C ARG A 431 -10.92 10.46 20.95
N ALA A 432 -10.10 11.42 21.39
CA ALA A 432 -8.64 11.33 21.25
C ALA A 432 -8.08 10.17 22.06
N VAL A 433 -8.55 10.00 23.30
CA VAL A 433 -8.19 8.86 24.16
C VAL A 433 -8.63 7.55 23.50
N ALA A 434 -9.89 7.45 23.07
CA ALA A 434 -10.40 6.25 22.40
C ALA A 434 -9.61 5.92 21.11
N ALA A 435 -9.30 6.94 20.30
CA ALA A 435 -8.45 6.76 19.12
C ALA A 435 -7.05 6.25 19.49
N GLY A 436 -6.42 6.88 20.49
CA GLY A 436 -5.13 6.51 21.02
C GLY A 436 -5.08 5.06 21.50
N SER A 437 -6.05 4.65 22.32
CA SER A 437 -6.15 3.26 22.81
C SER A 437 -6.22 2.26 21.66
N LEU A 438 -7.06 2.51 20.63
CA LEU A 438 -7.13 1.62 19.45
C LEU A 438 -5.82 1.62 18.64
N PHE A 439 -5.16 2.77 18.48
CA PHE A 439 -3.82 2.82 17.86
C PHE A 439 -2.77 2.06 18.67
N GLY A 440 -2.89 2.04 20.01
CA GLY A 440 -2.02 1.24 20.88
C GLY A 440 -2.20 -0.26 20.68
N VAL A 441 -3.41 -0.70 20.31
CA VAL A 441 -3.73 -2.11 20.03
C VAL A 441 -3.17 -2.57 18.67
N LEU A 442 -3.17 -1.73 17.63
CA LEU A 442 -2.81 -2.15 16.25
C LEU A 442 -1.44 -2.87 16.13
N PRO A 443 -0.33 -2.38 16.71
CA PRO A 443 0.97 -3.06 16.62
C PRO A 443 1.00 -4.43 17.31
N TYR A 444 0.02 -4.71 18.16
CA TYR A 444 -0.17 -6.00 18.84
C TYR A 444 -1.17 -6.90 18.11
N LEU A 445 -1.87 -6.39 17.09
CA LEU A 445 -2.69 -7.20 16.19
C LEU A 445 -1.86 -7.75 15.02
N SER A 446 -1.05 -6.89 14.39
CA SER A 446 -0.11 -7.29 13.34
C SER A 446 1.05 -6.31 13.22
N TYR A 447 2.26 -6.84 13.10
CA TYR A 447 3.47 -6.06 12.84
C TYR A 447 3.40 -5.31 11.51
N GLY A 448 2.73 -5.91 10.53
CA GLY A 448 2.56 -5.36 9.18
C GLY A 448 1.71 -4.10 9.12
N LEU A 449 1.02 -3.71 10.20
CA LEU A 449 0.15 -2.53 10.24
C LEU A 449 0.90 -1.22 10.55
N LEU A 450 2.17 -1.26 10.95
CA LEU A 450 2.92 -0.05 11.26
C LEU A 450 2.94 0.96 10.08
N PRO A 451 3.14 0.55 8.81
CA PRO A 451 3.04 1.48 7.69
C PRO A 451 1.65 2.10 7.49
N LEU A 452 0.57 1.50 8.03
CA LEU A 452 -0.79 2.03 7.94
C LEU A 452 -0.93 3.36 8.71
N PHE A 453 -0.07 3.63 9.69
CA PHE A 453 -0.03 4.89 10.44
C PHE A 453 0.23 6.13 9.56
N ALA A 454 0.65 5.95 8.31
CA ALA A 454 0.66 7.02 7.32
C ALA A 454 -0.73 7.67 7.14
N VAL A 455 -1.82 6.90 7.22
CA VAL A 455 -3.19 7.41 7.06
C VAL A 455 -3.62 8.34 8.22
N PRO A 456 -3.55 7.96 9.51
CA PRO A 456 -3.82 8.89 10.60
C PRO A 456 -2.83 10.06 10.66
N LEU A 457 -1.58 9.88 10.21
CA LEU A 457 -0.66 11.01 10.05
C LEU A 457 -1.19 12.02 9.00
N ALA A 458 -1.74 11.55 7.88
CA ALA A 458 -2.43 12.42 6.92
C ALA A 458 -3.62 13.17 7.55
N VAL A 459 -4.38 12.52 8.43
CA VAL A 459 -5.44 13.18 9.21
C VAL A 459 -4.86 14.32 10.06
N LEU A 460 -3.77 14.09 10.79
CA LEU A 460 -3.12 15.13 11.61
C LEU A 460 -2.59 16.30 10.76
N ILE A 461 -1.99 16.01 9.59
CA ILE A 461 -1.48 17.02 8.66
C ILE A 461 -2.60 17.93 8.14
N VAL A 462 -3.76 17.34 7.82
CA VAL A 462 -4.93 18.05 7.28
C VAL A 462 -5.68 18.82 8.36
N ALA A 463 -6.00 18.14 9.47
CA ALA A 463 -6.85 18.70 10.53
C ALA A 463 -6.09 19.68 11.44
N ARG A 464 -4.76 19.51 11.58
CA ARG A 464 -3.88 20.33 12.43
C ARG A 464 -4.45 20.54 13.83
N PRO A 465 -4.68 19.46 14.58
CA PRO A 465 -5.32 19.53 15.88
C PRO A 465 -4.50 20.32 16.89
N ARG A 466 -5.16 20.71 17.98
CA ARG A 466 -4.51 21.26 19.16
C ARG A 466 -3.57 20.23 19.76
N TRP A 467 -2.43 20.67 20.31
CA TRP A 467 -1.43 19.79 20.90
C TRP A 467 -2.01 18.86 21.98
N ARG A 468 -3.00 19.32 22.77
CA ARG A 468 -3.67 18.50 23.81
C ARG A 468 -4.37 17.25 23.25
N VAL A 469 -4.97 17.34 22.06
CA VAL A 469 -5.61 16.19 21.39
C VAL A 469 -4.55 15.17 20.99
N VAL A 470 -3.42 15.65 20.43
CA VAL A 470 -2.30 14.79 20.06
C VAL A 470 -1.68 14.15 21.30
N ALA A 471 -1.43 14.93 22.36
CA ALA A 471 -0.86 14.43 23.60
C ALA A 471 -1.75 13.37 24.26
N ALA A 472 -3.07 13.57 24.30
CA ALA A 472 -4.00 12.60 24.85
C ALA A 472 -4.08 11.32 24.02
N ALA A 473 -4.09 11.42 22.70
CA ALA A 473 -4.05 10.25 21.82
C ALA A 473 -2.73 9.47 21.97
N LEU A 474 -1.59 10.17 22.05
CA LEU A 474 -0.30 9.53 22.27
C LEU A 474 -0.20 8.88 23.66
N ALA A 475 -0.64 9.56 24.72
CA ALA A 475 -0.65 9.01 26.06
C ALA A 475 -1.51 7.73 26.14
N ALA A 476 -2.71 7.75 25.56
CA ALA A 476 -3.59 6.58 25.50
C ALA A 476 -3.01 5.46 24.61
N MET A 477 -2.31 5.81 23.53
CA MET A 477 -1.63 4.84 22.66
C MET A 477 -0.52 4.07 23.38
N LEU A 478 0.16 4.69 24.35
CA LEU A 478 1.22 4.05 25.12
C LEU A 478 0.72 3.08 26.20
N VAL A 479 -0.57 3.11 26.55
CA VAL A 479 -1.13 2.26 27.62
C VAL A 479 -1.01 0.78 27.26
N VAL A 480 -1.41 0.38 26.05
CA VAL A 480 -1.35 -1.02 25.61
C VAL A 480 0.09 -1.52 25.52
N PRO A 481 1.04 -0.80 24.88
CA PRO A 481 2.44 -1.18 24.90
C PRO A 481 3.03 -1.34 26.30
N ALA A 482 2.72 -0.42 27.21
CA ALA A 482 3.17 -0.49 28.59
C ALA A 482 2.57 -1.72 29.31
N ALA A 483 1.27 -1.97 29.15
CA ALA A 483 0.60 -3.11 29.76
C ALA A 483 1.17 -4.45 29.27
N PHE A 484 1.42 -4.61 27.97
CA PHE A 484 2.02 -5.84 27.42
C PHE A 484 3.45 -6.03 27.93
N THR A 485 4.24 -4.95 27.98
CA THR A 485 5.62 -4.99 28.49
C THR A 485 5.64 -5.41 29.96
N LEU A 486 4.77 -4.81 30.79
CA LEU A 486 4.63 -5.16 32.21
C LEU A 486 4.10 -6.57 32.43
N ALA A 487 3.29 -7.09 31.49
CA ALA A 487 2.79 -8.46 31.50
C ALA A 487 3.79 -9.49 30.92
N GLY A 488 5.04 -9.09 30.64
CA GLY A 488 6.11 -9.99 30.23
C GLY A 488 6.28 -10.16 28.72
N PHE A 489 5.60 -9.37 27.88
CA PHE A 489 5.79 -9.38 26.44
C PHE A 489 6.50 -8.12 25.94
N TRP A 490 7.79 -8.26 25.62
CA TRP A 490 8.57 -7.20 25.00
C TRP A 490 8.41 -7.24 23.47
N TRP A 491 7.86 -6.16 22.89
CA TRP A 491 7.45 -6.13 21.48
C TRP A 491 8.59 -6.44 20.48
N PRO A 492 9.82 -5.90 20.64
CA PRO A 492 10.96 -6.25 19.79
C PRO A 492 11.30 -7.75 19.80
N ASP A 493 11.16 -8.43 20.94
CA ASP A 493 11.42 -9.87 21.02
C ASP A 493 10.36 -10.66 20.25
N GLY A 494 9.11 -10.21 20.29
CA GLY A 494 8.04 -10.74 19.44
C GLY A 494 8.33 -10.58 17.95
N VAL A 495 8.86 -9.42 17.53
CA VAL A 495 9.30 -9.21 16.13
C VAL A 495 10.43 -10.17 15.76
N ALA A 496 11.42 -10.33 16.63
CA ALA A 496 12.55 -11.23 16.39
C ALA A 496 12.08 -12.69 16.27
N ALA A 497 11.22 -13.15 17.18
CA ALA A 497 10.63 -14.49 17.15
C ALA A 497 9.79 -14.73 15.89
N THR A 498 8.99 -13.75 15.48
CA THR A 498 8.18 -13.79 14.26
C THR A 498 9.06 -13.84 13.00
N HIS A 499 10.12 -13.03 12.96
CA HIS A 499 11.07 -13.04 11.85
C HIS A 499 11.82 -14.38 11.76
N GLN A 500 12.19 -14.97 12.90
CA GLN A 500 12.75 -16.31 12.92
C GLN A 500 11.73 -17.34 12.38
N ALA A 501 10.47 -17.29 12.81
CA ALA A 501 9.41 -18.15 12.28
C ALA A 501 9.22 -17.98 10.77
N TYR A 502 9.27 -16.75 10.26
CA TYR A 502 9.19 -16.44 8.83
C TYR A 502 10.32 -17.12 8.03
N LEU A 503 11.55 -17.10 8.56
CA LEU A 503 12.70 -17.73 7.92
C LEU A 503 12.66 -19.26 7.98
N THR A 504 12.14 -19.84 9.07
CA THR A 504 12.17 -21.29 9.30
C THR A 504 11.00 -22.05 8.70
N THR A 505 9.78 -21.49 8.75
CA THR A 505 8.55 -22.23 8.40
C THR A 505 8.41 -22.47 6.90
N GLY A 506 9.08 -21.67 6.06
CA GLY A 506 8.83 -21.67 4.61
C GLY A 506 7.46 -21.05 4.27
N GLY A 507 7.15 -20.89 2.98
CA GLY A 507 6.02 -20.08 2.51
C GLY A 507 6.49 -18.74 1.96
N SER A 508 6.05 -17.63 2.56
CA SER A 508 6.40 -16.26 2.11
C SER A 508 7.91 -16.01 1.95
N SER A 509 8.76 -16.61 2.79
CA SER A 509 10.22 -16.46 2.69
C SER A 509 10.85 -17.14 1.47
N ARG A 510 10.20 -18.18 0.93
CA ARG A 510 10.66 -18.95 -0.24
C ARG A 510 10.15 -18.38 -1.56
N ARG A 511 9.12 -17.54 -1.51
CA ARG A 511 8.54 -16.88 -2.69
C ARG A 511 9.56 -15.94 -3.37
N PRO A 512 9.67 -15.94 -4.72
CA PRO A 512 10.61 -15.10 -5.44
C PRO A 512 10.33 -13.60 -5.24
N TYR A 513 11.26 -12.90 -4.59
CA TYR A 513 11.08 -11.49 -4.22
C TYR A 513 10.69 -10.59 -5.40
N LEU A 514 11.43 -10.66 -6.51
CA LEU A 514 11.17 -9.78 -7.67
C LEU A 514 9.81 -10.03 -8.34
N PHE A 515 9.30 -11.26 -8.29
CA PHE A 515 7.97 -11.56 -8.82
C PHE A 515 6.90 -10.95 -7.93
N PHE A 516 6.96 -11.19 -6.62
CA PHE A 516 5.95 -10.70 -5.68
C PHE A 516 6.00 -9.18 -5.46
N LEU A 517 7.17 -8.53 -5.58
CA LEU A 517 7.31 -7.06 -5.60
C LEU A 517 6.45 -6.36 -6.67
N ILE A 518 6.13 -7.07 -7.76
CA ILE A 518 5.22 -6.56 -8.81
C ILE A 518 3.87 -7.23 -8.72
N GLY A 519 3.86 -8.53 -8.41
CA GLY A 519 2.65 -9.34 -8.38
C GLY A 519 1.69 -8.93 -7.28
N ASP A 520 2.19 -8.50 -6.13
CA ASP A 520 1.37 -8.05 -5.01
C ASP A 520 0.59 -6.78 -5.38
N PHE A 521 1.14 -5.90 -6.22
CA PHE A 521 0.39 -4.75 -6.76
C PHE A 521 -0.70 -5.13 -7.75
N ALA A 522 -0.59 -6.27 -8.45
CA ALA A 522 -1.70 -6.80 -9.24
C ALA A 522 -2.84 -7.27 -8.31
N VAL A 523 -2.51 -7.91 -7.19
CA VAL A 523 -3.49 -8.30 -6.17
C VAL A 523 -4.11 -7.07 -5.51
N LEU A 524 -3.36 -6.01 -5.20
CA LEU A 524 -3.91 -4.72 -4.76
C LEU A 524 -4.90 -4.14 -5.78
N GLY A 525 -4.56 -4.27 -7.06
CA GLY A 525 -5.45 -3.94 -8.17
C GLY A 525 -6.75 -4.73 -8.12
N LEU A 526 -6.70 -6.03 -7.84
CA LEU A 526 -7.89 -6.86 -7.65
C LEU A 526 -8.70 -6.39 -6.43
N LEU A 527 -8.07 -6.21 -5.27
CA LEU A 527 -8.72 -5.79 -4.02
C LEU A 527 -9.48 -4.47 -4.15
N THR A 528 -8.89 -3.50 -4.85
CA THR A 528 -9.46 -2.15 -5.02
C THR A 528 -10.41 -2.03 -6.21
N GLY A 529 -10.18 -2.83 -7.26
CA GLY A 529 -11.06 -2.96 -8.42
C GLY A 529 -11.03 -1.80 -9.44
N PRO A 530 -11.74 -1.97 -10.56
CA PRO A 530 -11.66 -1.08 -11.73
C PRO A 530 -12.10 0.37 -11.47
N ALA A 531 -12.99 0.62 -10.51
CA ALA A 531 -13.43 1.99 -10.20
C ALA A 531 -12.30 2.83 -9.57
N VAL A 532 -11.46 2.19 -8.75
CA VAL A 532 -10.26 2.83 -8.17
C VAL A 532 -9.23 3.07 -9.28
N ALA A 533 -8.98 2.07 -10.13
CA ALA A 533 -8.09 2.21 -11.29
C ALA A 533 -8.47 3.40 -12.19
N TYR A 534 -9.76 3.55 -12.52
CA TYR A 534 -10.28 4.67 -13.29
C TYR A 534 -10.08 6.05 -12.63
N SER A 535 -9.90 6.07 -11.30
CA SER A 535 -9.75 7.27 -10.49
C SER A 535 -8.29 7.69 -10.27
N VAL A 536 -7.32 6.81 -10.54
CA VAL A 536 -5.87 7.07 -10.39
C VAL A 536 -5.40 8.37 -11.08
N PRO A 537 -5.82 8.72 -12.31
CA PRO A 537 -5.40 9.98 -12.91
C PRO A 537 -5.94 11.22 -12.20
N ALA A 538 -7.14 11.12 -11.60
CA ALA A 538 -7.73 12.21 -10.81
C ALA A 538 -7.01 12.35 -9.47
N LEU A 539 -6.66 11.22 -8.84
CA LEU A 539 -5.83 11.14 -7.65
C LEU A 539 -4.48 11.84 -7.87
N ALA A 540 -3.75 11.46 -8.93
CA ALA A 540 -2.47 12.09 -9.28
C ALA A 540 -2.62 13.60 -9.57
N GLY A 541 -3.70 14.01 -10.23
CA GLY A 541 -3.99 15.42 -10.49
C GLY A 541 -4.27 16.22 -9.21
N ALA A 542 -4.99 15.64 -8.25
CA ALA A 542 -5.26 16.25 -6.96
C ALA A 542 -3.98 16.36 -6.11
N LEU A 543 -3.14 15.33 -6.06
CA LEU A 543 -1.85 15.37 -5.35
C LEU A 543 -0.93 16.46 -5.88
N ARG A 544 -0.83 16.62 -7.21
CA ARG A 544 0.02 17.63 -7.85
C ARG A 544 -0.39 19.07 -7.54
N ARG A 545 -1.67 19.31 -7.27
CA ARG A 545 -2.16 20.64 -6.84
C ARG A 545 -1.81 20.95 -5.38
N GLY A 546 -1.52 19.92 -4.59
CA GLY A 546 -1.14 20.05 -3.18
C GLY A 546 -2.28 20.51 -2.28
N ILE A 547 -1.96 20.74 -1.01
CA ILE A 547 -2.89 21.26 0.01
C ILE A 547 -2.46 22.69 0.37
N GLY A 548 -2.73 23.62 -0.56
CA GLY A 548 -2.51 25.05 -0.35
C GLY A 548 -3.67 25.72 0.40
N ARG A 549 -3.38 26.69 1.27
CA ARG A 549 -4.42 27.46 1.98
C ARG A 549 -5.25 28.38 1.07
N ALA A 550 -4.72 28.72 -0.10
CA ALA A 550 -5.38 29.56 -1.09
C ALA A 550 -6.23 28.77 -2.11
N LEU A 551 -6.33 27.44 -1.95
CA LEU A 551 -7.14 26.61 -2.86
C LEU A 551 -8.64 26.78 -2.55
N PRO A 552 -9.50 26.75 -3.59
CA PRO A 552 -10.94 26.63 -3.39
C PRO A 552 -11.29 25.42 -2.51
N GLU A 553 -12.36 25.54 -1.71
CA GLU A 553 -12.78 24.50 -0.76
C GLU A 553 -12.96 23.13 -1.42
N THR A 554 -13.53 23.12 -2.62
CA THR A 554 -13.71 21.90 -3.42
C THR A 554 -12.36 21.27 -3.79
N GLU A 555 -11.39 22.05 -4.27
CA GLU A 555 -10.07 21.53 -4.62
C GLU A 555 -9.31 21.02 -3.38
N ARG A 556 -9.45 21.71 -2.26
CA ARG A 556 -8.90 21.26 -0.97
C ARG A 556 -9.51 19.92 -0.56
N ALA A 557 -10.82 19.75 -0.66
CA ALA A 557 -11.49 18.48 -0.36
C ALA A 557 -10.98 17.32 -1.25
N HIS A 558 -10.79 17.56 -2.55
CA HIS A 558 -10.18 16.57 -3.45
C HIS A 558 -8.73 16.25 -3.07
N ALA A 559 -7.94 17.25 -2.65
CA ALA A 559 -6.57 17.04 -2.19
C ALA A 559 -6.51 16.22 -0.88
N VAL A 560 -7.47 16.38 0.02
CA VAL A 560 -7.60 15.56 1.24
C VAL A 560 -7.88 14.10 0.90
N ILE A 561 -8.87 13.83 0.03
CA ILE A 561 -9.13 12.46 -0.49
C ILE A 561 -7.85 11.86 -1.07
N ALA A 562 -7.15 12.67 -1.86
CA ALA A 562 -5.96 12.22 -2.54
C ALA A 562 -4.82 11.89 -1.57
N LEU A 563 -4.65 12.70 -0.51
CA LEU A 563 -3.65 12.45 0.52
C LEU A 563 -3.95 11.17 1.31
N LEU A 564 -5.21 10.91 1.68
CA LEU A 564 -5.59 9.69 2.40
C LEU A 564 -5.28 8.43 1.59
N ALA A 565 -5.67 8.42 0.31
CA ALA A 565 -5.35 7.32 -0.60
C ALA A 565 -3.84 7.18 -0.82
N ALA A 566 -3.12 8.29 -1.02
CA ALA A 566 -1.67 8.26 -1.21
C ALA A 566 -0.92 7.78 0.03
N ALA A 567 -1.40 8.12 1.23
CA ALA A 567 -0.83 7.65 2.49
C ALA A 567 -0.97 6.13 2.64
N ALA A 568 -2.14 5.58 2.31
CA ALA A 568 -2.34 4.13 2.28
C ALA A 568 -1.42 3.46 1.25
N LEU A 569 -1.33 4.01 0.03
CA LEU A 569 -0.44 3.50 -1.02
C LEU A 569 1.04 3.53 -0.59
N ALA A 570 1.47 4.61 0.05
CA ALA A 570 2.83 4.74 0.56
C ALA A 570 3.12 3.68 1.63
N GLY A 571 2.16 3.41 2.51
CA GLY A 571 2.25 2.32 3.49
C GLY A 571 2.37 0.95 2.83
N THR A 572 1.57 0.68 1.79
CA THR A 572 1.65 -0.56 1.01
C THR A 572 3.00 -0.72 0.31
N ILE A 573 3.51 0.34 -0.34
CA ILE A 573 4.83 0.34 -0.98
C ILE A 573 5.94 0.07 0.05
N ALA A 574 5.87 0.69 1.23
CA ALA A 574 6.86 0.46 2.27
C ALA A 574 6.85 -0.98 2.78
N LEU A 575 5.65 -1.58 2.92
CA LEU A 575 5.49 -2.97 3.35
C LEU A 575 6.02 -3.96 2.30
N ASP A 576 5.73 -3.72 1.03
CA ASP A 576 6.19 -4.54 -0.09
C ASP A 576 7.72 -4.45 -0.28
N LEU A 577 8.28 -3.23 -0.24
CA LEU A 577 9.73 -3.02 -0.34
C LEU A 577 10.51 -3.65 0.82
N ALA A 578 9.91 -3.73 2.02
CA ALA A 578 10.51 -4.44 3.14
C ALA A 578 10.68 -5.95 2.87
N GLY A 579 9.94 -6.50 1.89
CA GLY A 579 10.06 -7.89 1.45
C GLY A 579 9.61 -8.91 2.50
N LEU A 580 8.86 -8.47 3.51
CA LEU A 580 8.29 -9.29 4.57
C LEU A 580 6.93 -9.87 4.17
N THR A 581 6.19 -9.17 3.32
CA THR A 581 4.97 -9.68 2.66
C THR A 581 5.33 -10.05 1.24
N ARG A 582 5.39 -11.34 0.92
CA ARG A 582 5.55 -11.83 -0.45
C ARG A 582 4.36 -12.75 -0.68
N GLY A 583 3.36 -12.32 -1.42
CA GLY A 583 2.10 -13.07 -1.57
C GLY A 583 1.21 -13.04 -0.32
N GLU A 584 0.03 -13.67 -0.40
CA GLU A 584 -1.05 -13.59 0.61
C GLU A 584 -1.58 -12.16 0.85
N VAL A 585 -1.16 -11.22 0.01
CA VAL A 585 -1.53 -9.82 0.14
C VAL A 585 -3.02 -9.58 -0.11
N GLU A 586 -3.73 -10.53 -0.70
CA GLU A 586 -5.19 -10.52 -0.82
C GLU A 586 -5.89 -10.41 0.53
N ARG A 587 -5.30 -10.92 1.62
CA ARG A 587 -5.77 -10.67 3.00
C ARG A 587 -4.96 -9.59 3.70
N ILE A 588 -3.63 -9.61 3.60
CA ILE A 588 -2.74 -8.73 4.39
C ILE A 588 -2.96 -7.25 4.02
N TRP A 589 -3.27 -6.96 2.75
CA TRP A 589 -3.43 -5.58 2.27
C TRP A 589 -4.87 -5.06 2.33
N VAL A 590 -5.83 -5.84 2.85
CA VAL A 590 -7.22 -5.39 3.06
C VAL A 590 -7.29 -4.07 3.84
N PRO A 591 -6.55 -3.87 4.95
CA PRO A 591 -6.50 -2.59 5.66
C PRO A 591 -6.09 -1.40 4.79
N TYR A 592 -5.19 -1.60 3.82
CA TYR A 592 -4.68 -0.54 2.95
C TYR A 592 -5.58 -0.30 1.73
N ALA A 593 -6.06 -1.38 1.10
CA ALA A 593 -6.95 -1.34 -0.05
C ALA A 593 -8.26 -0.57 0.25
N ALA A 594 -8.77 -0.71 1.48
CA ALA A 594 -9.95 0.02 1.92
C ALA A 594 -9.77 1.55 1.81
N TRP A 595 -8.62 2.06 2.23
CA TRP A 595 -8.31 3.50 2.13
C TRP A 595 -8.03 3.96 0.71
N LEU A 596 -7.55 3.09 -0.19
CA LEU A 596 -7.43 3.44 -1.61
C LEU A 596 -8.77 3.64 -2.30
N THR A 597 -9.81 2.95 -1.81
CA THR A 597 -11.18 3.05 -2.34
C THR A 597 -11.76 4.47 -2.24
N VAL A 598 -11.26 5.30 -1.32
CA VAL A 598 -11.67 6.71 -1.20
C VAL A 598 -11.39 7.53 -2.46
N ALA A 599 -10.44 7.11 -3.31
CA ALA A 599 -10.13 7.77 -4.57
C ALA A 599 -11.33 7.83 -5.52
N THR A 600 -12.30 6.93 -5.39
CA THR A 600 -13.54 6.92 -6.19
C THR A 600 -14.38 8.19 -6.02
N ALA A 601 -14.30 8.87 -4.87
CA ALA A 601 -15.01 10.14 -4.63
C ALA A 601 -14.53 11.30 -5.51
N LEU A 602 -13.33 11.20 -6.09
CA LEU A 602 -12.80 12.20 -7.03
C LEU A 602 -13.52 12.18 -8.38
N ARG A 603 -14.39 11.19 -8.61
CA ARG A 603 -15.23 11.10 -9.80
C ARG A 603 -16.65 11.61 -9.52
N PRO A 604 -17.37 12.08 -10.56
CA PRO A 604 -18.77 12.43 -10.43
C PRO A 604 -19.60 11.26 -9.87
N ALA A 605 -20.77 11.60 -9.31
CA ALA A 605 -21.66 10.70 -8.56
C ALA A 605 -21.66 9.22 -9.02
N PRO A 606 -21.73 8.26 -8.08
CA PRO A 606 -21.55 6.84 -8.36
C PRO A 606 -22.49 6.37 -9.47
N GLY A 607 -21.92 6.18 -10.66
CA GLY A 607 -22.65 5.61 -11.78
C GLY A 607 -22.84 4.11 -11.52
N ARG A 608 -24.07 3.61 -11.71
CA ARG A 608 -24.39 2.17 -11.58
C ARG A 608 -23.40 1.28 -12.33
N ARG A 609 -22.87 1.75 -13.46
CA ARG A 609 -21.85 1.04 -14.26
C ARG A 609 -20.56 0.76 -13.48
N TRP A 610 -20.08 1.69 -12.67
CA TRP A 610 -18.84 1.48 -11.89
C TRP A 610 -19.09 0.61 -10.66
N LEU A 611 -20.26 0.72 -10.03
CA LEU A 611 -20.66 -0.20 -8.95
C LEU A 611 -20.79 -1.63 -9.49
N ALA A 612 -21.40 -1.80 -10.66
CA ALA A 612 -21.47 -3.07 -11.35
C ALA A 612 -20.08 -3.61 -11.70
N ALA A 613 -19.16 -2.77 -12.18
CA ALA A 613 -17.80 -3.20 -12.47
C ALA A 613 -17.05 -3.72 -11.22
N GLN A 614 -17.21 -3.06 -10.06
CA GLN A 614 -16.64 -3.56 -8.79
C GLN A 614 -17.24 -4.91 -8.40
N ALA A 615 -18.58 -4.99 -8.37
CA ALA A 615 -19.29 -6.20 -7.96
C ALA A 615 -19.01 -7.39 -8.89
N VAL A 616 -19.00 -7.16 -10.21
CA VAL A 616 -18.64 -8.19 -11.19
C VAL A 616 -17.20 -8.66 -10.99
N THR A 617 -16.27 -7.76 -10.69
CA THR A 617 -14.87 -8.15 -10.40
C THR A 617 -14.84 -9.10 -9.20
N ALA A 618 -15.53 -8.75 -8.10
CA ALA A 618 -15.62 -9.60 -6.91
C ALA A 618 -16.24 -10.97 -7.21
N ILE A 619 -17.38 -11.00 -7.92
CA ILE A 619 -18.10 -12.22 -8.26
C ILE A 619 -17.26 -13.10 -9.19
N VAL A 620 -16.57 -12.52 -10.19
CA VAL A 620 -15.69 -13.27 -11.10
C VAL A 620 -14.52 -13.86 -10.35
N VAL A 621 -13.89 -13.12 -9.43
CA VAL A 621 -12.81 -13.67 -8.59
C VAL A 621 -13.35 -14.81 -7.73
N GLN A 622 -14.46 -14.61 -7.01
CA GLN A 622 -15.11 -15.69 -6.23
C GLN A 622 -15.40 -16.92 -7.10
N ALA A 623 -15.89 -16.71 -8.32
CA ALA A 623 -16.25 -17.76 -9.25
C ALA A 623 -15.08 -18.67 -9.68
N VAL A 624 -13.89 -18.09 -9.88
CA VAL A 624 -12.77 -18.80 -10.51
C VAL A 624 -11.62 -19.08 -9.54
N VAL A 625 -11.65 -18.45 -8.37
CA VAL A 625 -10.63 -18.55 -7.32
C VAL A 625 -11.27 -19.16 -6.08
N HIS A 626 -10.66 -20.22 -5.58
CA HIS A 626 -10.93 -20.75 -4.25
C HIS A 626 -9.79 -20.38 -3.32
N SER A 627 -10.11 -19.45 -2.43
CA SER A 627 -9.22 -18.93 -1.39
C SER A 627 -9.28 -19.86 -0.17
N PRO A 628 -8.13 -20.17 0.48
CA PRO A 628 -8.14 -20.87 1.77
C PRO A 628 -8.58 -19.93 2.91
N TRP A 629 -8.48 -18.63 2.65
CA TRP A 629 -9.06 -17.58 3.47
C TRP A 629 -10.50 -17.40 3.10
#